data_AF-A0A3D5AS02-F1
#
_entry.id   AF-A0A3D5AS02-F1
#
_cell.length_a   1.000
_cell.length_b   1.000
_cell.length_c   1.000
_cell.angle_alpha   90.00
_cell.angle_beta   90.00
_cell.angle_gamma   90.00
#
_symmetry.space_group_name_H-M   'P 1'
#
loop_
_entity.id
_entity.type
_entity.pdbx_description
1 polymer ?
#
loop_
_entity_poly.entity_id
_entity_poly.type
_entity_poly.pdbx_seq_one_letter_code
_entity_poly.pdbx_strand_id
1 'polypeptide(L)'
;MAWGSIDNGTTGDAVWLDRSWDGGPTWDGLLGKASIPGTWTGTRTLMYNLSDPSHHRRGLVRACGDAGGVTCTDWVYPVVCAPTC
;
A
#
# COMPACT_ATOMS: atom_id res chain seq x y z
N MET A 1 2.37 -2.30 10.41
CA MET A 1 1.23 -2.49 9.49
C MET A 1 1.08 -1.22 8.65
N ALA A 2 0.52 -1.32 7.45
CA ALA A 2 0.25 -0.18 6.57
C ALA A 2 -1.10 -0.31 5.85
N TRP A 3 -1.61 0.81 5.35
CA TRP A 3 -2.84 0.95 4.56
C TRP A 3 -2.69 2.19 3.65
N GLY A 4 -3.53 2.30 2.62
CA GLY A 4 -3.62 3.47 1.75
C GLY A 4 -5.06 3.92 1.56
N SER A 5 -5.29 5.22 1.31
CA SER A 5 -6.60 5.78 0.98
C SER A 5 -6.56 6.78 -0.16
N ILE A 6 -7.75 6.99 -0.72
CA ILE A 6 -8.13 8.20 -1.44
C ILE A 6 -9.26 8.83 -0.61
N ASP A 7 -9.09 10.07 -0.17
CA ASP A 7 -10.09 10.75 0.67
C ASP A 7 -11.01 11.70 -0.12
N ASN A 8 -10.53 12.16 -1.28
CA ASN A 8 -11.24 13.08 -2.17
C ASN A 8 -11.06 12.68 -3.64
N GLY A 9 -11.68 11.58 -4.02
CA GLY A 9 -11.76 11.08 -5.39
C GLY A 9 -13.20 10.99 -5.88
N THR A 10 -13.36 10.33 -7.01
CA THR A 10 -14.63 10.10 -7.68
C THR A 10 -14.94 8.61 -7.79
N THR A 11 -16.20 8.28 -8.05
CA THR A 11 -16.64 6.90 -8.23
C THR A 11 -15.78 6.14 -9.22
N GLY A 12 -15.26 5.00 -8.79
CA GLY A 12 -14.40 4.14 -9.61
C GLY A 12 -12.90 4.34 -9.39
N ASP A 13 -12.46 5.48 -8.84
CA ASP A 13 -11.07 5.66 -8.44
C ASP A 13 -10.68 4.54 -7.47
N ALA A 14 -9.48 3.98 -7.64
CA ALA A 14 -9.06 2.79 -6.92
C ALA A 14 -7.76 3.04 -6.15
N VAL A 15 -7.63 2.43 -4.98
CA VAL A 15 -6.40 2.44 -4.17
C VAL A 15 -6.02 1.01 -3.78
N TRP A 16 -4.72 0.73 -3.75
CA TRP A 16 -4.16 -0.54 -3.30
C TRP A 16 -2.77 -0.32 -2.69
N LEU A 17 -2.21 -1.39 -2.12
CA LEU A 17 -0.81 -1.42 -1.72
C LEU A 17 0.01 -2.31 -2.67
N ASP A 18 1.22 -1.87 -2.96
CA ASP A 18 2.27 -2.74 -3.48
C ASP A 18 3.23 -3.04 -2.33
N ARG A 19 3.65 -4.31 -2.19
CA ARG A 19 4.58 -4.74 -1.15
C ARG A 19 5.75 -5.49 -1.74
N SER A 20 6.96 -5.00 -1.49
CA SER A 20 8.20 -5.64 -1.90
C SER A 20 8.87 -6.32 -0.71
N TRP A 21 9.52 -7.46 -0.96
CA TRP A 21 10.35 -8.17 0.02
C TRP A 21 11.85 -8.06 -0.27
N ASP A 22 12.24 -7.48 -1.41
CA ASP A 22 13.60 -7.49 -1.95
C ASP A 22 14.18 -6.10 -2.20
N GLY A 23 13.58 -5.04 -1.63
CA GLY A 23 14.11 -3.67 -1.75
C GLY A 23 13.36 -2.78 -2.75
N GLY A 24 12.28 -3.25 -3.36
CA GLY A 24 11.56 -2.57 -4.45
C GLY A 24 11.70 -3.15 -5.87
N PRO A 25 12.69 -4.01 -6.21
CA PRO A 25 12.77 -4.62 -7.55
C PRO A 25 11.56 -5.48 -7.92
N THR A 26 11.06 -6.30 -6.99
CA THR A 26 9.85 -7.10 -7.18
C THR A 26 8.85 -6.84 -6.08
N TRP A 27 7.55 -6.98 -6.40
CA TRP A 27 6.49 -6.73 -5.43
C TRP A 27 5.23 -7.55 -5.68
N ASP A 28 4.53 -7.84 -4.58
CA ASP A 28 3.14 -8.27 -4.55
C ASP A 28 2.27 -7.02 -4.78
N GLY A 29 1.60 -6.94 -5.93
CA GLY A 29 0.76 -5.79 -6.30
C GLY A 29 -0.72 -5.95 -5.96
N LEU A 30 -1.47 -4.85 -6.07
CA LEU A 30 -2.93 -4.79 -5.92
C LEU A 30 -3.45 -5.33 -4.57
N LEU A 31 -2.62 -5.30 -3.52
CA LEU A 31 -3.01 -5.80 -2.20
C LEU A 31 -4.15 -4.94 -1.65
N GLY A 32 -5.30 -5.60 -1.44
CA GLY A 32 -6.47 -4.97 -0.85
C GLY A 32 -7.08 -3.88 -1.71
N LYS A 33 -6.97 -3.99 -3.05
CA LYS A 33 -7.56 -3.04 -3.98
C LYS A 33 -9.02 -2.75 -3.62
N ALA A 34 -9.32 -1.47 -3.44
CA ALA A 34 -10.65 -0.96 -3.17
C ALA A 34 -10.94 0.21 -4.10
N SER A 35 -12.18 0.31 -4.56
CA SER A 35 -12.64 1.44 -5.38
C SER A 35 -13.64 2.29 -4.62
N ILE A 36 -13.71 3.57 -4.95
CA ILE A 36 -14.70 4.48 -4.38
C ILE A 36 -16.09 4.09 -4.90
N PRO A 37 -17.04 3.72 -4.01
CA PRO A 37 -18.40 3.41 -4.40
C PRO A 37 -19.20 4.67 -4.75
N GLY A 38 -20.28 4.51 -5.53
CA GLY A 38 -21.01 5.62 -6.15
C GLY A 38 -21.60 6.70 -5.24
N THR A 39 -21.68 6.46 -3.94
CA THR A 39 -22.24 7.40 -2.95
C THR A 39 -21.18 8.05 -2.05
N TRP A 40 -19.89 7.78 -2.29
CA TRP A 40 -18.77 8.21 -1.44
C TRP A 40 -17.74 8.97 -2.26
N THR A 41 -16.89 9.74 -1.58
CA THR A 41 -15.75 10.46 -2.18
C THR A 41 -14.41 9.85 -1.78
N GLY A 42 -14.43 8.75 -1.02
CA GLY A 42 -13.20 8.14 -0.54
C GLY A 42 -13.33 6.65 -0.28
N THR A 43 -12.17 5.99 -0.26
CA THR A 43 -12.01 4.57 0.00
C THR A 43 -10.63 4.29 0.57
N ARG A 44 -10.46 3.14 1.24
CA ARG A 44 -9.18 2.72 1.80
C ARG A 44 -9.00 1.21 1.71
N THR A 45 -7.76 0.78 1.64
CA THR A 45 -7.42 -0.65 1.76
C THR A 45 -7.66 -1.16 3.18
N LEU A 46 -7.67 -2.49 3.33
CA LEU A 46 -7.43 -3.10 4.64
C LEU A 46 -6.01 -2.78 5.15
N MET A 47 -5.75 -3.06 6.42
CA MET A 47 -4.40 -3.00 6.97
C MET A 47 -3.62 -4.28 6.65
N TYR A 48 -2.39 -4.13 6.16
CA TYR A 48 -1.50 -5.23 5.85
C TYR A 48 -0.26 -5.23 6.74
N ASN A 49 0.15 -6.44 7.15
CA ASN A 49 1.40 -6.65 7.87
C ASN A 49 2.61 -6.49 6.92
N LEU A 50 3.62 -5.80 7.43
CA LEU A 50 4.90 -5.57 6.73
C LEU A 50 5.99 -6.52 7.22
N SER A 51 5.78 -7.19 8.34
CA SER A 51 6.65 -8.26 8.83
C SER A 51 6.07 -9.61 8.44
N ASP A 52 6.93 -10.51 7.99
CA ASP A 52 6.61 -11.92 7.80
C ASP A 52 7.57 -12.75 8.66
N PRO A 53 7.17 -13.07 9.90
CA PRO A 53 7.99 -13.84 10.83
C PRO A 53 8.27 -15.25 10.34
N SER A 54 7.32 -15.87 9.62
CA SER A 54 7.48 -17.24 9.11
C SER A 54 8.60 -17.38 8.09
N HIS A 55 8.91 -16.31 7.35
CA HIS A 55 9.99 -16.27 6.36
C HIS A 55 11.11 -15.31 6.74
N HIS A 56 11.15 -14.84 7.99
CA HIS A 56 12.18 -13.94 8.53
C HIS A 56 12.43 -12.68 7.68
N ARG A 57 11.39 -12.12 7.05
CA ARG A 57 11.52 -10.98 6.12
C ARG A 57 10.71 -9.76 6.56
N ARG A 58 11.19 -8.59 6.14
CA ARG A 58 10.54 -7.29 6.34
C ARG A 58 10.27 -6.67 4.98
N GLY A 59 9.05 -6.22 4.78
CA GLY A 59 8.58 -5.68 3.52
C GLY A 59 8.65 -4.17 3.48
N LEU A 60 8.96 -3.66 2.29
CA LEU A 60 8.71 -2.29 1.87
C LEU A 60 7.28 -2.20 1.33
N VAL A 61 6.64 -1.06 1.52
CA VAL A 61 5.28 -0.84 1.01
C VAL A 61 5.17 0.53 0.37
N ARG A 62 4.38 0.63 -0.68
CA ARG A 62 3.89 1.91 -1.21
C ARG A 62 2.39 1.83 -1.43
N ALA A 63 1.72 2.97 -1.32
CA ALA A 63 0.34 3.08 -1.73
C ALA A 63 0.30 3.50 -3.20
N CYS A 64 -0.56 2.86 -3.99
CA CYS A 64 -0.81 3.21 -5.37
C CYS A 64 -2.30 3.49 -5.56
N GLY A 65 -2.62 4.45 -6.41
CA GLY A 65 -3.98 4.78 -6.78
C GLY A 65 -4.13 4.99 -8.28
N ASP A 66 -5.32 4.70 -8.79
CA ASP A 66 -5.74 4.99 -10.15
C ASP A 66 -6.94 5.94 -10.11
N ALA A 67 -6.73 7.15 -10.62
CA ALA A 67 -7.73 8.20 -10.77
C ALA A 67 -7.60 8.84 -12.17
N GLY A 68 -7.62 7.99 -13.21
CA GLY A 68 -7.32 8.38 -14.60
C GLY A 68 -5.86 8.16 -14.98
N GLY A 69 -5.15 7.34 -14.21
CA GLY A 69 -3.72 7.11 -14.32
C GLY A 69 -3.17 6.58 -12.99
N VAL A 70 -2.28 5.59 -13.08
CA VAL A 70 -1.68 4.97 -11.90
C VAL A 70 -0.55 5.86 -11.36
N THR A 71 -0.66 6.24 -10.09
CA THR A 71 0.40 6.95 -9.35
C THR A 71 0.65 6.25 -8.03
N CYS A 72 1.89 6.31 -7.54
CA CYS A 72 2.26 5.66 -6.29
C CYS A 72 3.09 6.60 -5.42
N THR A 73 3.00 6.41 -4.10
CA THR A 73 3.95 7.01 -3.16
C THR A 73 5.34 6.40 -3.35
N ASP A 74 6.34 7.05 -2.77
CA ASP A 74 7.64 6.42 -2.55
C ASP A 74 7.49 5.16 -1.69
N TRP A 75 8.47 4.26 -1.81
CA TRP A 75 8.57 3.08 -0.97
C TRP A 75 8.88 3.48 0.47
N VAL A 76 8.01 3.06 1.39
CA VAL A 76 8.18 3.25 2.82
C VAL A 76 8.85 2.02 3.42
N TYR A 77 10.01 2.23 4.04
CA TYR A 77 10.63 1.26 4.93
C TYR A 77 10.27 1.61 6.37
N PRO A 78 9.58 0.73 7.12
CA PRO A 78 9.38 0.96 8.53
C PRO A 78 10.73 0.84 9.25
N VAL A 79 11.27 1.98 9.70
CA VAL A 79 12.48 2.09 10.53
C VAL A 79 12.23 1.57 11.95
N VAL A 80 11.90 0.29 12.07
CA VAL A 80 11.76 -0.37 13.37
C VAL A 80 13.14 -0.89 13.77
N CYS A 81 13.66 -0.36 14.89
CA CYS A 81 14.99 -0.65 15.45
C CYS A 81 16.19 -0.10 14.64
N ALA A 82 16.02 0.94 13.82
CA ALA A 82 17.15 1.59 13.14
C ALA A 82 18.31 2.04 14.07
N PRO A 83 18.10 2.47 15.33
CA PRO A 83 19.20 2.78 16.25
C PRO A 83 19.76 1.57 17.03
N THR A 84 19.19 0.36 16.88
CA THR A 84 19.52 -0.83 17.71
C THR A 84 19.78 -2.11 16.93
N CYS A 85 19.93 -2.04 15.59
CA CYS A 85 20.35 -3.15 14.73
C CYS A 85 21.83 -3.06 14.37
#